data_AF-A0A5E4DB26-F1
#
_entry.id   AF-A0A5E4DB26-F1
#
_cell.length_a   1.000
_cell.length_b   1.000
_cell.length_c   1.000
_cell.angle_alpha   90.00
_cell.angle_beta   90.00
_cell.angle_gamma   90.00
#
_symmetry.space_group_name_H-M   'P 1'
#
loop_
_entity.id
_entity.type
_entity.pdbx_description
1 polymer ?
#
loop_
_entity_poly.entity_id
_entity_poly.type
_entity_poly.pdbx_seq_one_letter_code
_entity_poly.pdbx_strand_id
1 'polypeptide(L)'
;MGQVISNGLVLIGTGSSVRLDRELDLAVKTMVETSHTQLLTPREQLHVSAVEAFAKGNFPKACDLWEQILRDHPTDMLALKFSHDAYFYLGYQEQMRDSVARVYPFWTPDIPLSSYVKGIYSFGLMETNFYDRAEKLAKEALSAEPTDAWSVHTIAHIHEMRAEVRAGMDFMQHSEAHWKVCFCGHLICPEAFCMGVP
;
A
#
# COMPACT_ATOMS: atom_id res chain seq x y z
N MET A 1 -2.21 -1.80 19.02
CA MET A 1 -1.72 -1.54 17.64
C MET A 1 -0.69 -2.55 17.10
N GLY A 2 0.26 -3.08 17.88
CA GLY A 2 1.26 -4.02 17.35
C GLY A 2 0.67 -5.26 16.65
N GLN A 3 -0.37 -5.87 17.24
CA GLN A 3 -1.09 -7.00 16.63
C GLN A 3 -1.80 -6.62 15.33
N VAL A 4 -2.40 -5.44 15.25
CA VAL A 4 -3.06 -4.92 14.03
C VAL A 4 -2.05 -4.80 12.90
N ILE A 5 -0.89 -4.22 13.17
CA ILE A 5 0.18 -4.06 12.17
C ILE A 5 0.67 -5.44 11.72
N SER A 6 1.03 -6.31 12.66
CA SER A 6 1.56 -7.64 12.34
C SER A 6 0.57 -8.48 11.55
N ASN A 7 -0.67 -8.61 12.04
CA ASN A 7 -1.70 -9.42 11.39
C ASN A 7 -2.12 -8.80 10.04
N GLY A 8 -2.27 -7.46 10.00
CA GLY A 8 -2.64 -6.74 8.79
C GLY A 8 -1.62 -6.90 7.67
N LEU A 9 -0.32 -6.84 7.98
CA LEU A 9 0.75 -7.06 7.00
C LEU A 9 0.74 -8.48 6.42
N VAL A 10 0.53 -9.50 7.26
CA VAL A 10 0.42 -10.89 6.79
C VAL A 10 -0.80 -11.07 5.89
N LEU A 11 -1.95 -10.48 6.28
CA LEU A 11 -3.18 -10.57 5.51
C LEU A 11 -3.08 -9.87 4.16
N ILE A 12 -2.54 -8.66 4.13
CA ILE A 12 -2.33 -7.88 2.91
C ILE A 12 -1.25 -8.50 2.03
N GLY A 13 -0.26 -9.18 2.59
CA GLY A 13 0.72 -9.93 1.79
C GLY A 13 0.10 -11.01 0.89
N THR A 14 -1.16 -11.43 1.14
CA THR A 14 -1.91 -12.48 0.41
C THR A 14 -1.25 -13.86 0.31
N GLY A 15 -0.04 -14.03 0.84
CA GLY A 15 0.66 -15.32 0.91
C GLY A 15 0.07 -16.31 1.93
N SER A 16 -0.79 -15.83 2.83
CA SER A 16 -1.54 -16.65 3.79
C SER A 16 -2.99 -16.16 3.92
N SER A 17 -3.86 -16.96 4.54
CA SER A 17 -5.23 -16.55 4.85
C SER A 17 -5.74 -17.27 6.10
N VAL A 18 -6.64 -16.63 6.85
CA VAL A 18 -7.27 -17.24 8.05
C VAL A 18 -8.03 -18.54 7.75
N ARG A 19 -8.36 -18.80 6.48
CA ARG A 19 -9.03 -20.04 6.06
C ARG A 19 -8.09 -21.23 6.01
N LEU A 20 -6.81 -20.99 5.71
CA LEU A 20 -5.80 -22.03 5.49
C LEU A 20 -4.78 -22.10 6.64
N ASP A 21 -4.57 -20.97 7.32
CA ASP A 21 -3.61 -20.82 8.39
C ASP A 21 -4.31 -20.62 9.74
N ARG A 22 -4.22 -21.66 10.58
CA ARG A 22 -4.84 -21.68 11.91
C ARG A 22 -4.15 -20.73 12.88
N GLU A 23 -2.84 -20.51 12.73
CA GLU A 23 -2.10 -19.59 13.61
C GLU A 23 -2.53 -18.16 13.32
N LEU A 24 -2.67 -17.80 12.05
CA LEU A 24 -3.18 -16.49 11.64
C LEU A 24 -4.63 -16.26 12.08
N ASP A 25 -5.51 -17.26 11.94
CA ASP A 25 -6.90 -17.18 12.43
C ASP A 25 -6.96 -16.94 13.95
N LEU A 26 -6.16 -17.69 14.73
CA LEU A 26 -6.04 -17.49 16.17
C LEU A 26 -5.46 -16.11 16.52
N ALA A 27 -4.47 -15.63 15.77
CA ALA A 27 -3.86 -14.32 15.98
C ALA A 27 -4.85 -13.17 15.73
N VAL A 28 -5.70 -13.27 14.69
CA VAL A 28 -6.75 -12.29 14.41
C VAL A 28 -7.84 -12.33 15.49
N LYS A 29 -8.28 -13.52 15.93
CA LYS A 29 -9.24 -13.65 17.05
C LYS A 29 -8.70 -13.05 18.34
N THR A 30 -7.46 -13.37 18.69
CA THR A 30 -6.78 -12.83 19.88
C THR A 30 -6.68 -11.31 19.82
N MET A 31 -6.39 -10.74 18.64
CA MET A 31 -6.36 -9.29 18.43
C MET A 31 -7.72 -8.65 18.73
N VAL A 32 -8.81 -9.23 18.22
CA VAL A 32 -10.17 -8.73 18.46
C VAL A 32 -10.54 -8.84 19.94
N GLU A 33 -10.30 -10.00 20.57
CA GLU A 33 -10.57 -10.20 22.00
C GLU A 33 -9.80 -9.22 22.88
N THR A 34 -8.51 -9.01 22.58
CA THR A 34 -7.65 -8.05 23.29
C THR A 34 -8.19 -6.64 23.15
N SER A 35 -8.70 -6.27 21.97
CA SER A 35 -9.27 -4.94 21.71
C SER A 35 -10.45 -4.58 22.62
N HIS A 36 -11.22 -5.57 23.06
CA HIS A 36 -12.35 -5.37 23.97
C HIS A 36 -11.93 -5.15 25.43
N THR A 37 -10.73 -5.58 25.79
CA THR A 37 -10.20 -5.49 27.17
C THR A 37 -9.32 -4.25 27.38
N GLN A 38 -8.89 -3.61 26.29
CA GLN A 38 -8.01 -2.44 26.33
C GLN A 38 -8.79 -1.15 26.06
N LEU A 39 -8.30 -0.05 26.65
CA LEU A 39 -8.77 1.31 26.32
C LEU A 39 -8.15 1.72 24.99
N LEU A 40 -8.93 1.62 23.91
CA LEU A 40 -8.52 2.01 22.56
C LEU A 40 -9.13 3.34 22.15
N THR A 41 -8.36 4.17 21.46
CA THR A 41 -8.89 5.37 20.80
C THR A 41 -9.81 5.00 19.64
N PRO A 42 -10.73 5.90 19.20
CA PRO A 42 -11.61 5.62 18.07
C PRO A 42 -10.86 5.19 16.79
N ARG A 43 -9.71 5.82 16.51
CA ARG A 43 -8.82 5.47 15.40
C ARG A 43 -8.31 4.03 15.49
N GLU A 44 -7.86 3.59 16.66
CA GLU A 44 -7.34 2.23 16.86
C GLU A 44 -8.46 1.18 16.76
N GLN A 45 -9.66 1.49 17.25
CA GLN A 45 -10.83 0.61 17.11
C GLN A 45 -11.20 0.39 15.64
N LEU A 46 -11.19 1.47 14.83
CA LEU A 46 -11.43 1.37 13.39
C LEU A 46 -10.39 0.49 12.70
N HIS A 47 -9.12 0.62 13.07
CA HIS A 47 -8.03 -0.23 12.55
C HIS A 47 -8.24 -1.72 12.88
N VAL A 48 -8.62 -2.05 14.11
CA VAL A 48 -8.95 -3.42 14.51
C VAL A 48 -10.11 -3.96 13.67
N SER A 49 -11.20 -3.18 13.56
CA SER A 49 -12.38 -3.57 12.78
C SER A 49 -12.07 -3.74 11.29
N ALA A 50 -11.20 -2.91 10.73
CA ALA A 50 -10.82 -2.98 9.32
C ALA A 50 -10.00 -4.24 9.02
N VAL A 51 -9.00 -4.56 9.85
CA VAL A 51 -8.21 -5.79 9.71
C VAL A 51 -9.07 -7.03 9.91
N GLU A 52 -10.00 -7.03 10.87
CA GLU A 52 -10.94 -8.13 11.06
C GLU A 52 -11.86 -8.33 9.84
N ALA A 53 -12.41 -7.24 9.29
CA ALA A 53 -13.23 -7.29 8.08
C ALA A 53 -12.44 -7.84 6.87
N PHE A 54 -11.20 -7.39 6.71
CA PHE A 54 -10.29 -7.88 5.67
C PHE A 54 -10.02 -9.38 5.84
N ALA A 55 -9.71 -9.82 7.07
CA ALA A 55 -9.46 -11.24 7.38
C ALA A 55 -10.65 -12.14 7.03
N LYS A 56 -11.88 -11.65 7.22
CA LYS A 56 -13.12 -12.36 6.85
C LYS A 56 -13.43 -12.31 5.34
N GLY A 57 -12.57 -11.68 4.53
CA GLY A 57 -12.73 -11.53 3.09
C GLY A 57 -13.67 -10.39 2.67
N ASN A 58 -14.07 -9.51 3.60
CA ASN A 58 -14.90 -8.35 3.29
C ASN A 58 -14.03 -7.12 3.04
N PHE A 59 -13.31 -7.14 1.90
CA PHE A 59 -12.41 -6.05 1.50
C PHE A 59 -13.11 -4.69 1.35
N PRO A 60 -14.32 -4.58 0.75
CA PRO A 60 -14.99 -3.28 0.64
C PRO A 60 -15.25 -2.65 2.00
N LYS A 61 -15.67 -3.46 2.99
CA LYS A 61 -15.89 -2.95 4.35
C LYS A 61 -14.59 -2.52 5.03
N ALA A 62 -13.49 -3.23 4.79
CA ALA A 62 -12.18 -2.85 5.30
C ALA A 62 -11.74 -1.49 4.71
N CYS A 63 -11.90 -1.30 3.40
CA CYS A 63 -11.66 -0.01 2.73
C CYS A 63 -12.47 1.11 3.37
N ASP A 64 -13.79 0.95 3.55
CA ASP A 64 -14.65 1.99 4.14
C ASP A 64 -14.18 2.43 5.54
N LEU A 65 -13.68 1.48 6.33
CA LEU A 65 -13.18 1.73 7.69
C LEU A 65 -11.83 2.46 7.66
N TRP A 66 -10.91 2.08 6.78
CA TRP A 66 -9.65 2.83 6.60
C TRP A 66 -9.90 4.22 6.02
N GLU A 67 -10.85 4.37 5.09
CA GLU A 67 -11.28 5.69 4.58
C GLU A 67 -11.92 6.57 5.64
N GLN A 68 -12.59 5.97 6.63
CA GLN A 68 -13.06 6.72 7.79
C GLN A 68 -11.88 7.26 8.60
N ILE A 69 -10.83 6.46 8.80
CA ILE A 69 -9.61 6.91 9.47
C ILE A 69 -8.93 8.04 8.69
N LEU A 70 -8.80 7.91 7.37
CA LEU A 70 -8.14 8.92 6.52
C LEU A 70 -8.89 10.26 6.48
N ARG A 71 -10.20 10.27 6.72
CA ARG A 71 -10.99 11.51 6.85
C ARG A 71 -10.60 12.31 8.09
N ASP A 72 -10.40 11.63 9.22
CA ASP A 72 -10.07 12.27 10.50
C ASP A 72 -8.54 12.44 10.69
N HIS A 73 -7.76 11.55 10.09
CA HIS A 73 -6.31 11.45 10.20
C HIS A 73 -5.68 11.23 8.82
N PRO A 74 -5.57 12.28 7.98
CA PRO A 74 -5.09 12.15 6.60
C PRO A 74 -3.62 11.68 6.50
N THR A 75 -2.86 11.80 7.60
CA THR A 75 -1.45 11.39 7.70
C THR A 75 -1.27 9.99 8.31
N ASP A 76 -2.35 9.19 8.41
CA ASP A 76 -2.25 7.79 8.82
C ASP A 76 -1.73 6.91 7.67
N MET A 77 -0.41 6.67 7.66
CA MET A 77 0.25 5.82 6.66
C MET A 77 -0.32 4.40 6.61
N LEU A 78 -0.67 3.82 7.77
CA LEU A 78 -1.14 2.43 7.82
C LEU A 78 -2.50 2.31 7.14
N ALA A 79 -3.42 3.23 7.45
CA ALA A 79 -4.73 3.28 6.82
C ALA A 79 -4.61 3.55 5.32
N LEU A 80 -3.71 4.45 4.92
CA LEU A 80 -3.47 4.78 3.51
C LEU A 80 -2.95 3.59 2.72
N LYS A 81 -1.91 2.91 3.24
CA LYS A 81 -1.33 1.76 2.58
C LYS A 81 -2.32 0.61 2.48
N PHE A 82 -3.04 0.32 3.56
CA PHE A 82 -3.97 -0.81 3.61
C PHE A 82 -5.20 -0.59 2.73
N SER A 83 -5.75 0.63 2.71
CA SER A 83 -6.84 0.98 1.78
C SER A 83 -6.38 0.91 0.32
N HIS A 84 -5.20 1.44 0.01
CA HIS A 84 -4.62 1.38 -1.33
C HIS A 84 -4.47 -0.06 -1.84
N ASP A 85 -3.85 -0.95 -1.05
CA ASP A 85 -3.67 -2.36 -1.43
C ASP A 85 -5.01 -3.08 -1.57
N ALA A 86 -5.96 -2.82 -0.65
CA ALA A 86 -7.29 -3.42 -0.73
C ALA A 86 -8.08 -2.95 -1.97
N TYR A 87 -7.97 -1.68 -2.36
CA TYR A 87 -8.56 -1.20 -3.61
C TYR A 87 -7.92 -1.82 -4.84
N PHE A 88 -6.60 -2.03 -4.81
CA PHE A 88 -5.91 -2.76 -5.87
C PHE A 88 -6.47 -4.19 -6.01
N TYR A 89 -6.63 -4.94 -4.91
CA TYR A 89 -7.21 -6.30 -4.96
C TYR A 89 -8.65 -6.32 -5.45
N LEU A 90 -9.42 -5.26 -5.23
CA LEU A 90 -10.79 -5.12 -5.72
C LEU A 90 -10.88 -4.64 -7.18
N GLY A 91 -9.77 -4.21 -7.78
CA GLY A 91 -9.76 -3.57 -9.10
C GLY A 91 -10.37 -2.17 -9.11
N TYR A 92 -10.45 -1.50 -7.95
CA TYR A 92 -11.06 -0.18 -7.78
C TYR A 92 -10.02 0.93 -8.01
N GLN A 93 -9.50 1.00 -9.24
CA GLN A 93 -8.39 1.89 -9.62
C GLN A 93 -8.69 3.38 -9.38
N GLU A 94 -9.91 3.84 -9.67
CA GLU A 94 -10.30 5.23 -9.45
C GLU A 94 -10.32 5.58 -7.96
N GLN A 95 -10.89 4.70 -7.13
CA GLN A 95 -10.95 4.89 -5.68
C GLN A 95 -9.55 4.83 -5.06
N MET A 96 -8.69 3.93 -5.54
CA MET A 96 -7.29 3.83 -5.15
C MET A 96 -6.56 5.16 -5.38
N ARG A 97 -6.65 5.72 -6.59
CA ARG A 97 -6.08 7.04 -6.92
C ARG A 97 -6.68 8.15 -6.06
N ASP A 98 -8.00 8.22 -6.00
CA ASP A 98 -8.72 9.34 -5.40
C ASP A 98 -8.59 9.38 -3.88
N SER A 99 -8.45 8.21 -3.24
CA SER A 99 -8.11 8.12 -1.82
C SER A 99 -6.80 8.80 -1.50
N VAL A 100 -5.75 8.43 -2.24
CA VAL A 100 -4.41 9.03 -2.05
C VAL A 100 -4.44 10.51 -2.43
N ALA A 101 -5.09 10.89 -3.52
CA ALA A 101 -5.22 12.28 -3.96
C ALA A 101 -5.87 13.19 -2.90
N ARG A 102 -6.88 12.69 -2.17
CA ARG A 102 -7.54 13.46 -1.08
C ARG A 102 -6.59 13.79 0.06
N VAL A 103 -5.74 12.83 0.45
CA VAL A 103 -4.85 13.02 1.60
C VAL A 103 -3.50 13.62 1.21
N TYR A 104 -3.08 13.50 -0.06
CA TYR A 104 -1.78 13.95 -0.56
C TYR A 104 -1.38 15.37 -0.14
N PRO A 105 -2.27 16.40 -0.18
CA PRO A 105 -1.91 17.75 0.26
C PRO A 105 -1.51 17.88 1.73
N PHE A 106 -1.92 16.94 2.59
CA PHE A 106 -1.55 16.91 4.01
C PHE A 106 -0.18 16.26 4.24
N TRP A 107 0.40 15.59 3.24
CA TRP A 107 1.71 14.95 3.31
C TRP A 107 2.80 15.93 2.87
N THR A 108 3.23 16.78 3.79
CA THR A 108 4.32 17.72 3.56
C THR A 108 5.71 17.04 3.67
N PRO A 109 6.77 17.60 3.07
CA PRO A 109 8.09 16.97 3.06
C PRO A 109 8.72 16.72 4.44
N ASP A 110 8.29 17.45 5.47
CA ASP A 110 8.70 17.27 6.87
C ASP A 110 8.06 16.06 7.54
N ILE A 111 6.97 15.53 6.99
CA ILE A 111 6.31 14.33 7.50
C ILE A 111 7.10 13.10 7.05
N PRO A 112 7.46 12.20 7.98
CA PRO A 112 8.12 10.95 7.63
C PRO A 112 7.33 10.17 6.58
N LEU A 113 8.04 9.53 5.66
CA LEU A 113 7.48 8.71 4.58
C LEU A 113 6.66 9.46 3.52
N SER A 114 6.67 10.79 3.52
CA SER A 114 5.99 11.61 2.50
C SER A 114 6.46 11.31 1.06
N SER A 115 7.73 10.93 0.87
CA SER A 115 8.27 10.46 -0.41
C SER A 115 7.56 9.19 -0.90
N TYR A 116 7.32 8.22 -0.03
CA TYR A 116 6.60 6.99 -0.38
C TYR A 116 5.14 7.25 -0.71
N VAL A 117 4.48 8.21 -0.04
CA VAL A 117 3.10 8.60 -0.41
C VAL A 117 3.06 9.18 -1.83
N LYS A 118 4.09 9.93 -2.22
CA LYS A 118 4.23 10.39 -3.61
C LYS A 118 4.37 9.21 -4.58
N GLY A 119 5.15 8.18 -4.22
CA GLY A 119 5.23 6.94 -5.00
C GLY A 119 3.89 6.21 -5.14
N ILE A 120 3.17 6.02 -4.03
CA ILE A 120 1.82 5.42 -4.02
C ILE A 120 0.85 6.23 -4.89
N TYR A 121 0.89 7.56 -4.81
CA TYR A 121 0.05 8.41 -5.65
C TYR A 121 0.40 8.31 -7.14
N SER A 122 1.70 8.24 -7.44
CA SER A 122 2.17 8.08 -8.81
C SER A 122 1.67 6.77 -9.44
N PHE A 123 1.61 5.69 -8.66
CA PHE A 123 1.04 4.41 -9.09
C PHE A 123 -0.46 4.51 -9.40
N GLY A 124 -1.26 5.13 -8.51
CA GLY A 124 -2.69 5.35 -8.77
C GLY A 124 -2.96 6.21 -10.01
N LEU A 125 -2.09 7.17 -10.33
CA LEU A 125 -2.16 7.94 -11.57
C LEU A 125 -1.84 7.09 -12.80
N MET A 126 -0.84 6.21 -12.71
CA MET A 126 -0.46 5.30 -13.79
C MET A 126 -1.59 4.32 -14.10
N GLU A 127 -2.17 3.67 -13.09
CA GLU A 127 -3.29 2.73 -13.23
C GLU A 127 -4.55 3.37 -13.85
N THR A 128 -4.66 4.70 -13.79
CA THR A 128 -5.77 5.47 -14.38
C THR A 128 -5.36 6.25 -15.63
N ASN A 129 -4.29 5.83 -16.31
CA ASN A 129 -3.79 6.34 -17.59
C ASN A 129 -3.19 7.77 -17.58
N PHE A 130 -2.85 8.34 -16.42
CA PHE A 130 -2.19 9.65 -16.33
C PHE A 130 -0.65 9.53 -16.33
N TYR A 131 -0.10 8.86 -17.34
CA TYR A 131 1.31 8.46 -17.40
C TYR A 131 2.31 9.60 -17.22
N ASP A 132 2.12 10.75 -17.89
CA ASP A 132 3.06 11.88 -17.77
C ASP A 132 3.15 12.44 -16.34
N ARG A 133 1.99 12.49 -15.65
CA ARG A 133 1.92 12.96 -14.27
C ARG A 133 2.51 11.94 -13.31
N ALA A 134 2.20 10.65 -13.53
CA ALA A 134 2.75 9.55 -12.76
C ALA A 134 4.28 9.52 -12.86
N GLU A 135 4.83 9.59 -14.07
CA GLU A 135 6.27 9.55 -14.31
C GLU A 135 7.00 10.70 -13.60
N LYS A 136 6.44 11.91 -13.69
CA LYS A 136 7.02 13.07 -13.01
C LYS A 136 7.07 12.88 -11.49
N LEU A 137 5.96 12.46 -10.89
CA LEU A 137 5.89 12.26 -9.44
C LEU A 137 6.80 11.12 -8.97
N ALA A 138 6.85 10.01 -9.71
CA ALA A 138 7.74 8.89 -9.40
C ALA A 138 9.21 9.32 -9.46
N LYS A 139 9.62 10.08 -10.48
CA LYS A 139 11.01 10.62 -10.56
C LYS A 139 11.34 11.57 -9.40
N GLU A 140 10.41 12.42 -9.01
CA GLU A 140 10.58 13.28 -7.83
C GLU A 140 10.69 12.47 -6.54
N ALA A 141 9.91 11.40 -6.38
CA ALA A 141 9.98 10.51 -5.23
C ALA A 141 11.33 9.78 -5.18
N LEU A 142 11.79 9.20 -6.30
CA LEU A 142 13.10 8.54 -6.40
C LEU A 142 14.29 9.48 -6.19
N SER A 143 14.13 10.76 -6.53
CA SER A 143 15.16 11.77 -6.24
C SER A 143 15.32 12.03 -4.74
N ALA A 144 14.25 11.85 -3.96
CA ALA A 144 14.28 11.98 -2.51
C ALA A 144 14.64 10.65 -1.82
N GLU A 145 14.08 9.54 -2.30
CA GLU A 145 14.27 8.19 -1.76
C GLU A 145 14.47 7.19 -2.91
N PRO A 146 15.73 6.92 -3.31
CA PRO A 146 16.02 6.00 -4.42
C PRO A 146 15.55 4.57 -4.17
N THR A 147 15.36 4.16 -2.92
CA THR A 147 14.93 2.79 -2.56
C THR A 147 13.41 2.58 -2.61
N ASP A 148 12.64 3.60 -3.02
CA ASP A 148 11.18 3.51 -3.13
C ASP A 148 10.75 2.58 -4.28
N ALA A 149 10.43 1.34 -3.91
CA ALA A 149 9.99 0.31 -4.84
C ALA A 149 8.69 0.68 -5.59
N TRP A 150 7.77 1.46 -5.00
CA TRP A 150 6.54 1.88 -5.70
C TRP A 150 6.83 2.82 -6.85
N SER A 151 7.74 3.77 -6.63
CA SER A 151 8.13 4.72 -7.67
C SER A 151 8.90 4.04 -8.79
N VAL A 152 9.78 3.08 -8.47
CA VAL A 152 10.43 2.23 -9.49
C VAL A 152 9.39 1.45 -10.29
N HIS A 153 8.48 0.76 -9.60
CA HIS A 153 7.44 -0.05 -10.21
C HIS A 153 6.52 0.78 -11.11
N THR A 154 6.17 2.00 -10.69
CA THR A 154 5.38 2.93 -11.49
C THR A 154 6.07 3.30 -12.81
N ILE A 155 7.37 3.63 -12.78
CA ILE A 155 8.12 3.97 -14.00
C ILE A 155 8.23 2.75 -14.92
N ALA A 156 8.45 1.56 -14.35
CA ALA A 156 8.49 0.32 -15.11
C ALA A 156 7.17 0.07 -15.86
N HIS A 157 6.03 0.18 -15.17
CA HIS A 157 4.72 0.06 -15.79
C HIS A 157 4.46 1.15 -16.83
N ILE A 158 4.92 2.39 -16.63
CA ILE A 158 4.75 3.43 -17.66
C ILE A 158 5.46 3.05 -18.96
N HIS A 159 6.68 2.51 -18.87
CA HIS A 159 7.39 2.01 -20.06
C HIS A 159 6.67 0.82 -20.69
N GLU A 160 6.11 -0.09 -19.89
CA GLU A 160 5.28 -1.20 -20.37
C GLU A 160 4.04 -0.69 -21.12
N MET A 161 3.25 0.19 -20.50
CA MET A 161 2.02 0.75 -21.06
C MET A 161 2.25 1.56 -22.34
N ARG A 162 3.45 2.15 -22.49
CA ARG A 162 3.88 2.84 -23.72
C ARG A 162 4.54 1.91 -24.76
N ALA A 163 4.69 0.63 -24.47
CA ALA A 163 5.42 -0.35 -25.28
C ALA A 163 6.89 0.04 -25.54
N GLU A 164 7.52 0.74 -24.59
CA GLU A 164 8.92 1.19 -24.64
C GLU A 164 9.88 0.13 -24.05
N VAL A 165 9.83 -1.09 -24.58
CA VAL A 165 10.48 -2.28 -23.99
C VAL A 165 11.96 -2.05 -23.65
N ARG A 166 12.74 -1.46 -24.58
CA ARG A 166 14.18 -1.23 -24.35
C ARG A 166 14.43 -0.24 -23.21
N ALA A 167 13.68 0.86 -23.17
CA ALA A 167 13.84 1.86 -22.12
C ALA A 167 13.42 1.29 -20.76
N GLY A 168 12.35 0.49 -20.70
CA GLY A 168 11.94 -0.22 -19.50
C GLY A 168 12.99 -1.21 -19.01
N MET A 169 13.58 -2.03 -19.89
CA MET A 169 14.65 -2.95 -19.54
C MET A 169 15.88 -2.23 -18.99
N ASP A 170 16.33 -1.18 -19.69
CA ASP A 170 17.47 -0.38 -19.25
C ASP A 170 17.18 0.22 -17.86
N PHE A 171 16.00 0.81 -17.66
CA PHE A 171 15.61 1.38 -16.36
C PHE A 171 15.61 0.33 -15.23
N MET A 172 15.04 -0.86 -15.47
CA MET A 172 14.98 -1.93 -14.46
C MET A 172 16.38 -2.44 -14.08
N GLN A 173 17.28 -2.58 -15.06
CA GLN A 173 18.67 -2.98 -14.81
C GLN A 173 19.43 -1.94 -13.98
N HIS A 174 19.29 -0.66 -14.30
CA HIS A 174 19.98 0.41 -13.56
C HIS A 174 19.43 0.60 -12.14
N SER A 175 18.13 0.36 -11.95
CA SER A 175 17.48 0.53 -10.65
C SER A 175 17.63 -0.68 -9.72
N GLU A 176 18.05 -1.85 -10.22
CA GLU A 176 18.08 -3.13 -9.48
C GLU A 176 18.71 -3.02 -8.09
N ALA A 177 19.86 -2.36 -8.00
CA ALA A 177 20.59 -2.20 -6.74
C ALA A 177 19.78 -1.47 -5.65
N HIS A 178 18.83 -0.63 -6.03
CA HIS A 178 18.06 0.19 -5.11
C HIS A 178 16.84 -0.53 -4.52
N TRP A 179 16.17 -1.40 -5.28
CA TRP A 179 14.96 -2.10 -4.82
C TRP A 179 15.21 -3.55 -4.38
N LYS A 180 16.36 -4.14 -4.70
CA LYS A 180 16.73 -5.52 -4.28
C LYS A 180 16.76 -5.70 -2.76
N VAL A 181 17.15 -4.65 -2.02
CA VAL A 181 17.18 -4.67 -0.55
C VAL A 181 15.77 -4.55 0.06
N CYS A 182 14.85 -3.93 -0.68
CA CYS A 182 13.48 -3.66 -0.23
C CYS A 182 12.61 -4.93 -0.14
N PHE A 183 12.95 -6.00 -0.87
CA PHE A 183 12.23 -7.28 -0.81
C PHE A 183 12.20 -7.93 0.58
N CYS A 184 13.12 -7.57 1.47
CA CYS A 184 13.15 -8.14 2.81
C CYS A 184 12.16 -7.46 3.79
N GLY A 185 11.52 -6.34 3.37
CA GLY A 185 10.56 -5.58 4.16
C GLY A 185 9.14 -5.70 3.60
N HIS A 186 8.32 -6.54 4.23
CA HIS A 186 6.89 -6.76 3.97
C HIS A 186 5.99 -5.49 3.91
N LEU A 187 6.54 -4.31 4.17
CA LEU A 187 5.81 -3.05 4.26
C LEU A 187 5.70 -2.29 2.94
N ILE A 188 6.62 -2.52 1.99
CA ILE A 188 6.83 -1.57 0.89
C ILE A 188 6.36 -2.13 -0.46
N CYS A 189 6.51 -3.42 -0.75
CA CYS A 189 5.96 -4.04 -1.96
C CYS A 189 5.64 -5.52 -1.69
N PRO A 190 4.40 -6.01 -1.89
CA PRO A 190 4.12 -7.44 -1.79
C PRO A 190 4.90 -8.19 -2.88
N GLU A 191 5.54 -9.32 -2.55
CA GLU A 191 6.36 -10.12 -3.46
C GLU A 191 5.67 -10.44 -4.81
N ALA A 192 4.33 -10.51 -4.82
CA ALA A 192 3.52 -10.73 -6.00
C ALA A 192 3.62 -9.62 -7.07
N PHE A 193 3.93 -8.37 -6.70
CA PHE A 193 3.96 -7.24 -7.63
C PHE A 193 5.24 -7.19 -8.47
N CYS A 194 6.36 -7.68 -7.93
CA CYS A 194 7.63 -7.69 -8.67
C CYS A 194 7.79 -8.92 -9.58
N MET A 195 7.07 -10.01 -9.32
CA MET A 195 7.14 -11.24 -10.13
C MET A 195 6.20 -11.24 -11.35
N GLY A 196 5.48 -10.14 -11.59
CA GLY A 196 4.53 -9.99 -12.70
C GLY A 196 5.09 -9.42 -13.99
N VAL A 197 6.37 -9.00 -14.03
CA VAL A 197 7.01 -8.60 -15.29
C VAL A 197 7.68 -9.84 -15.90
N PRO A 198 7.19 -10.37 -17.04
CA PRO A 198 7.80 -11.50 -17.72
C PRO A 198 9.22 -11.19 -18.23
#